data_AF-A0A372GKS6-F1
#
_entry.id   AF-A0A372GKS6-F1
#
_cell.length_a   1.000
_cell.length_b   1.000
_cell.length_c   1.000
_cell.angle_alpha   90.00
_cell.angle_beta   90.00
_cell.angle_gamma   90.00
#
_symmetry.space_group_name_H-M   'P 1'
#
loop_
_entity.id
_entity.type
_entity.pdbx_description
1 polymer ?
#
loop_
_entity_poly.entity_id
_entity_poly.type
_entity_poly.pdbx_seq_one_letter_code
_entity_poly.pdbx_strand_id
1 'polypeptide(L)'
;MTKQTLTCPNLSKLFGRIEGYAGEENVVYPPPPEPRSSLAADANTLQGKWFTTPIYTSFGAGVEQVYVLRRNITELEWLGTVYPYALLRSALENFAHVAWLLNGKTRDERRTRALQTWAYDFEQRGKYEDEIGHAPEPPAKRGSERRGEILQLAKDLGLPDNRVGAKLNMVDMIKRAAEDAGFTPSEPVAAWRMASGFVHGRVWPNLRASEPTGAVAIDGGAWIRFVISDEKLDEIALWCDRFLAHSLDVYRKRRQAPDY
;
A
#
# COMPACT_ATOMS: atom_id res chain seq x y z
N MET A 1 -15.55 25.86 17.30
CA MET A 1 -15.57 24.42 16.98
C MET A 1 -15.02 23.70 18.21
N THR A 2 -15.80 22.79 18.79
CA THR A 2 -15.37 21.95 19.91
C THR A 2 -14.34 20.96 19.39
N LYS A 3 -13.20 20.79 20.07
CA LYS A 3 -12.20 19.77 19.69
C LYS A 3 -12.87 18.40 19.70
N GLN A 4 -12.94 17.76 18.53
CA GLN A 4 -13.40 16.38 18.45
C GLN A 4 -12.28 15.50 18.99
N THR A 5 -12.46 14.95 20.19
CA THR A 5 -11.52 13.99 20.77
C THR A 5 -11.75 12.64 20.12
N LEU A 6 -10.89 12.26 19.18
CA LEU A 6 -10.94 10.93 18.55
C LEU A 6 -10.55 9.86 19.57
N THR A 7 -11.35 8.81 19.66
CA THR A 7 -11.12 7.63 20.51
C THR A 7 -10.56 6.46 19.69
N CYS A 8 -9.46 6.70 18.97
CA CYS A 8 -8.88 5.76 18.01
C CYS A 8 -7.49 5.25 18.47
N PRO A 9 -7.40 4.25 19.35
CA PRO A 9 -6.14 3.77 19.90
C PRO A 9 -5.20 3.14 18.84
N ASN A 10 -5.73 2.44 17.85
CA ASN A 10 -4.92 1.89 16.76
C ASN A 10 -4.40 2.98 15.83
N LEU A 11 -5.18 4.04 15.62
CA LEU A 11 -4.73 5.22 14.89
C LEU A 11 -3.58 5.93 15.62
N SER A 12 -3.70 6.15 16.94
CA SER A 12 -2.61 6.71 17.74
C SER A 12 -1.35 5.83 17.71
N LYS A 13 -1.52 4.51 17.79
CA LYS A 13 -0.41 3.55 17.69
C LYS A 13 0.26 3.60 16.32
N LEU A 14 -0.53 3.68 15.25
CA LEU A 14 -0.04 3.82 13.88
C LEU A 14 0.76 5.11 13.70
N PHE A 15 0.27 6.23 14.24
CA PHE A 15 0.99 7.50 14.26
C PHE A 15 2.33 7.37 14.98
N GLY A 16 2.36 6.82 16.19
CA GLY A 16 3.61 6.59 16.90
C GLY A 16 4.59 5.69 16.15
N ARG A 17 4.10 4.69 15.39
CA ARG A 17 4.96 3.80 14.60
C ARG A 17 5.64 4.51 13.44
N ILE A 18 4.95 5.44 12.77
CA ILE A 18 5.52 6.13 11.62
C ILE A 18 6.44 7.30 11.99
N GLU A 19 6.45 7.77 13.25
CA GLU A 19 7.26 8.94 13.65
C GLU A 19 8.75 8.77 13.38
N GLY A 20 9.30 7.56 13.53
CA GLY A 20 10.71 7.29 13.18
C GLY A 20 11.00 7.26 11.68
N TYR A 21 9.97 7.32 10.83
CA TYR A 21 10.05 7.19 9.38
C TYR A 21 9.53 8.43 8.64
N ALA A 22 8.75 9.28 9.28
CA ALA A 22 8.25 10.53 8.71
C ALA A 22 9.16 11.69 9.11
N GLY A 23 9.99 12.17 8.18
CA GLY A 23 10.71 13.43 8.32
C GLY A 23 9.89 14.60 7.80
N GLU A 24 10.26 15.84 8.18
CA GLU A 24 9.53 17.05 7.77
C GLU A 24 9.49 17.24 6.24
N GLU A 25 10.57 16.85 5.55
CA GLU A 25 10.71 17.01 4.10
C GLU A 25 10.73 15.68 3.35
N ASN A 26 11.08 14.57 4.02
CA ASN A 26 11.33 13.28 3.37
C ASN A 26 11.04 12.10 4.29
N VAL A 27 10.66 10.97 3.68
CA VAL A 27 10.58 9.68 4.39
C VAL A 27 11.99 9.17 4.71
N VAL A 28 12.19 8.75 5.96
CA VAL A 28 13.37 8.00 6.40
C VAL A 28 13.11 6.52 6.12
N TYR A 29 13.89 5.93 5.22
CA TYR A 29 13.73 4.52 4.84
C TYR A 29 14.45 3.57 5.81
N PRO A 30 14.01 2.31 5.91
CA PRO A 30 14.79 1.26 6.54
C PRO A 30 16.20 1.17 5.91
N PRO A 31 17.25 0.84 6.70
CA PRO A 31 18.60 0.77 6.17
C PRO A 31 18.73 -0.30 5.07
N PRO A 32 19.64 -0.15 4.09
CA PRO A 32 19.77 -1.06 2.97
C PRO A 32 20.09 -2.51 3.39
N PRO A 33 19.76 -3.51 2.54
CA PRO A 33 20.18 -4.90 2.74
C PRO A 33 21.68 -5.04 2.97
N GLU A 34 22.07 -5.91 3.90
CA GLU A 34 23.49 -6.22 4.09
C GLU A 34 24.00 -7.06 2.89
N PRO A 35 25.27 -6.90 2.44
CA PRO A 35 25.76 -7.49 1.18
C PRO A 35 25.59 -9.01 1.02
N ARG A 36 25.46 -9.76 2.11
CA ARG A 36 25.30 -11.23 2.12
C ARG A 36 23.94 -11.70 2.62
N SER A 37 23.00 -10.78 2.72
CA SER A 37 21.66 -11.07 3.22
C SER A 37 20.77 -11.72 2.17
N SER A 38 19.70 -12.39 2.62
CA SER A 38 18.65 -12.91 1.74
C SER A 38 18.10 -11.83 0.80
N LEU A 39 17.92 -10.58 1.26
CA LEU A 39 17.43 -9.49 0.41
C LEU A 39 18.45 -9.03 -0.63
N ALA A 40 19.74 -9.01 -0.27
CA ALA A 40 20.80 -8.68 -1.23
C ALA A 40 20.91 -9.75 -2.32
N ALA A 41 20.80 -11.03 -1.95
CA ALA A 41 20.79 -12.13 -2.91
C ALA A 41 19.57 -12.10 -3.85
N ASP A 42 18.41 -11.66 -3.37
CA ASP A 42 17.25 -11.42 -4.22
C ASP A 42 17.51 -10.29 -5.23
N ALA A 43 18.20 -9.21 -4.82
CA ALA A 43 18.50 -8.06 -5.67
C ALA A 43 19.63 -8.31 -6.70
N ASN A 44 20.68 -9.06 -6.33
CA ASN A 44 21.87 -9.27 -7.17
C ASN A 44 21.54 -9.94 -8.51
N THR A 45 20.55 -10.85 -8.54
CA THR A 45 20.15 -11.55 -9.77
C THR A 45 19.18 -10.77 -10.65
N LEU A 46 18.64 -9.65 -10.14
CA LEU A 46 17.75 -8.78 -10.91
C LEU A 46 18.53 -7.70 -11.68
N GLN A 47 19.86 -7.84 -11.82
CA GLN A 47 20.72 -6.97 -12.64
C GLN A 47 20.59 -5.48 -12.28
N GLY A 48 20.60 -5.16 -10.99
CA GLY A 48 20.38 -3.78 -10.53
C GLY A 48 18.94 -3.29 -10.64
N LYS A 49 17.98 -4.10 -11.12
CA LYS A 49 16.53 -3.86 -11.04
C LYS A 49 16.00 -4.30 -9.67
N TRP A 50 16.45 -3.55 -8.69
CA TRP A 50 15.88 -3.27 -7.37
C TRP A 50 14.69 -4.12 -6.92
N PHE A 51 14.95 -5.30 -6.35
CA PHE A 51 13.97 -5.95 -5.48
C PHE A 51 13.48 -5.00 -4.37
N THR A 52 14.37 -4.12 -3.90
CA THR A 52 14.12 -3.16 -2.82
C THR A 52 13.41 -1.88 -3.23
N THR A 53 13.42 -1.47 -4.50
CA THR A 53 12.73 -0.23 -4.91
C THR A 53 11.23 -0.30 -4.70
N PRO A 54 10.49 -1.32 -5.21
CA PRO A 54 9.05 -1.38 -4.96
C PRO A 54 8.73 -1.53 -3.47
N ILE A 55 9.64 -2.10 -2.67
CA ILE A 55 9.52 -2.13 -1.20
C ILE A 55 9.60 -0.71 -0.64
N TYR A 56 10.61 0.07 -1.02
CA TYR A 56 10.81 1.42 -0.51
C TYR A 56 9.77 2.41 -1.03
N THR A 57 9.42 2.39 -2.31
CA THR A 57 8.42 3.30 -2.86
C THR A 57 7.06 3.08 -2.21
N SER A 58 6.63 1.81 -2.06
CA SER A 58 5.37 1.51 -1.38
C SER A 58 5.45 1.82 0.11
N PHE A 59 6.55 1.50 0.79
CA PHE A 59 6.74 1.88 2.20
C PHE A 59 6.64 3.40 2.40
N GLY A 60 7.34 4.17 1.57
CA GLY A 60 7.37 5.63 1.65
C GLY A 60 6.01 6.25 1.39
N ALA A 61 5.33 5.80 0.32
CA ALA A 61 3.97 6.22 0.05
C ALA A 61 3.05 5.93 1.24
N GLY A 62 3.11 4.73 1.83
CA GLY A 62 2.29 4.41 3.00
C GLY A 62 2.57 5.30 4.22
N VAL A 63 3.85 5.56 4.53
CA VAL A 63 4.26 6.45 5.63
C VAL A 63 3.75 7.87 5.40
N GLU A 64 3.90 8.39 4.19
CA GLU A 64 3.47 9.75 3.83
C GLU A 64 1.96 9.93 4.00
N GLN A 65 1.15 8.98 3.54
CA GLN A 65 -0.31 9.03 3.69
C GLN A 65 -0.73 9.08 5.17
N VAL A 66 -0.08 8.28 6.03
CA VAL A 66 -0.35 8.30 7.48
C VAL A 66 0.14 9.60 8.13
N TYR A 67 1.30 10.10 7.72
CA TYR A 67 1.88 11.34 8.23
C TYR A 67 0.98 12.53 7.93
N VAL A 68 0.51 12.64 6.68
CA VAL A 68 -0.43 13.67 6.27
C VAL A 68 -1.73 13.57 7.07
N LEU A 69 -2.25 12.36 7.32
CA LEU A 69 -3.44 12.18 8.16
C LEU A 69 -3.20 12.70 9.59
N ARG A 70 -2.07 12.34 10.20
CA ARG A 70 -1.68 12.82 11.53
C ARG A 70 -1.71 14.34 11.57
N ARG A 71 -1.00 15.02 10.65
CA ARG A 71 -0.95 16.49 10.61
C ARG A 71 -2.33 17.13 10.48
N ASN A 72 -3.19 16.59 9.62
CA ASN A 72 -4.57 17.10 9.48
C ASN A 72 -5.36 17.01 10.79
N ILE A 73 -5.23 15.91 11.51
CA ILE A 73 -5.94 15.69 12.77
C ILE A 73 -5.34 16.52 13.91
N THR A 74 -4.01 16.51 14.06
CA THR A 74 -3.34 17.05 15.25
C THR A 74 -2.97 18.52 15.13
N GLU A 75 -2.66 19.01 13.93
CA GLU A 75 -2.18 20.38 13.70
C GLU A 75 -3.25 21.25 13.05
N LEU A 76 -3.99 20.71 12.08
CA LEU A 76 -5.02 21.47 11.36
C LEU A 76 -6.41 21.36 12.00
N GLU A 77 -6.57 20.46 12.99
CA GLU A 77 -7.83 20.17 13.68
C GLU A 77 -9.00 19.93 12.70
N TRP A 78 -8.70 19.33 11.53
CA TRP A 78 -9.66 19.09 10.46
C TRP A 78 -9.78 17.61 10.13
N LEU A 79 -11.02 17.12 10.18
CA LEU A 79 -11.38 15.75 9.83
C LEU A 79 -12.58 15.77 8.87
N GLY A 80 -12.30 15.73 7.57
CA GLY A 80 -13.34 15.54 6.56
C GLY A 80 -13.94 14.13 6.60
N THR A 81 -15.15 13.92 6.08
CA THR A 81 -15.86 12.63 6.17
C THR A 81 -15.33 11.52 5.26
N VAL A 82 -14.54 11.88 4.23
CA VAL A 82 -14.03 10.94 3.21
C VAL A 82 -12.50 10.84 3.25
N TYR A 83 -11.84 11.97 3.46
CA TYR A 83 -10.39 12.09 3.33
C TYR A 83 -9.57 11.14 4.22
N PRO A 84 -9.92 10.91 5.51
CA PRO A 84 -9.22 9.94 6.35
C PRO A 84 -9.24 8.51 5.78
N TYR A 85 -10.37 8.11 5.21
CA TYR A 85 -10.49 6.83 4.53
C TYR A 85 -9.68 6.77 3.23
N ALA A 86 -9.54 7.89 2.50
CA ALA A 86 -8.67 7.97 1.33
C ALA A 86 -7.19 7.71 1.70
N LEU A 87 -6.70 8.41 2.72
CA LEU A 87 -5.33 8.28 3.19
C LEU A 87 -5.07 6.87 3.77
N LEU A 88 -5.94 6.38 4.66
CA LEU A 88 -5.76 5.05 5.27
C LEU A 88 -5.94 3.92 4.27
N ARG A 89 -6.82 4.06 3.26
CA ARG A 89 -6.88 3.11 2.15
C ARG A 89 -5.56 3.04 1.41
N SER A 90 -5.02 4.20 1.01
CA SER A 90 -3.75 4.25 0.29
C SER A 90 -2.60 3.68 1.14
N ALA A 91 -2.56 4.01 2.43
CA ALA A 91 -1.59 3.42 3.37
C ALA A 91 -1.73 1.90 3.48
N LEU A 92 -2.96 1.38 3.60
CA LEU A 92 -3.24 -0.05 3.66
C LEU A 92 -2.77 -0.79 2.40
N GLU A 93 -3.09 -0.26 1.22
CA GLU A 93 -2.66 -0.83 -0.06
C GLU A 93 -1.13 -0.93 -0.12
N ASN A 94 -0.45 0.15 0.27
CA ASN A 94 1.00 0.24 0.25
C ASN A 94 1.68 -0.68 1.28
N PHE A 95 1.24 -0.69 2.53
CA PHE A 95 1.81 -1.58 3.55
C PHE A 95 1.52 -3.06 3.26
N ALA A 96 0.34 -3.39 2.73
CA ALA A 96 0.03 -4.75 2.28
C ALA A 96 0.91 -5.15 1.09
N HIS A 97 1.22 -4.23 0.17
CA HIS A 97 2.12 -4.49 -0.96
C HIS A 97 3.55 -4.79 -0.47
N VAL A 98 4.06 -4.03 0.49
CA VAL A 98 5.36 -4.31 1.13
C VAL A 98 5.35 -5.70 1.80
N ALA A 99 4.31 -6.02 2.56
CA ALA A 99 4.16 -7.34 3.18
C ALA A 99 4.11 -8.45 2.12
N TRP A 100 3.37 -8.25 1.03
CA TRP A 100 3.31 -9.20 -0.08
C TRP A 100 4.67 -9.42 -0.74
N LEU A 101 5.44 -8.37 -1.01
CA LEU A 101 6.78 -8.51 -1.60
C LEU A 101 7.72 -9.31 -0.68
N LEU A 102 7.70 -9.02 0.63
CA LEU A 102 8.63 -9.59 1.60
C LEU A 102 8.31 -11.03 2.01
N ASN A 103 7.04 -11.43 1.99
CA ASN A 103 6.62 -12.74 2.52
C ASN A 103 6.60 -13.88 1.49
N GLY A 104 7.17 -13.70 0.29
CA GLY A 104 7.35 -14.83 -0.62
C GLY A 104 8.15 -15.97 0.06
N LYS A 105 7.56 -17.16 0.07
CA LYS A 105 8.05 -18.34 0.79
C LYS A 105 9.38 -18.81 0.22
N THR A 106 9.54 -18.68 -1.09
CA THR A 106 10.78 -18.93 -1.80
C THR A 106 11.36 -17.64 -2.37
N ARG A 107 12.65 -17.69 -2.70
CA ARG A 107 13.34 -16.63 -3.45
C ARG A 107 12.68 -16.38 -4.80
N ASP A 108 12.35 -17.43 -5.53
CA ASP A 108 11.70 -17.32 -6.84
C ASP A 108 10.32 -16.67 -6.73
N GLU A 109 9.58 -16.97 -5.65
CA GLU A 109 8.31 -16.29 -5.39
C GLU A 109 8.51 -14.80 -5.13
N ARG A 110 9.47 -14.40 -4.27
CA ARG A 110 9.76 -12.98 -4.02
C ARG A 110 10.18 -12.26 -5.31
N ARG A 111 11.07 -12.86 -6.10
CA ARG A 111 11.50 -12.33 -7.40
C ARG A 111 10.33 -12.22 -8.38
N THR A 112 9.45 -13.23 -8.44
CA THR A 112 8.24 -13.20 -9.27
C THR A 112 7.34 -12.03 -8.88
N ARG A 113 7.09 -11.83 -7.58
CA ARG A 113 6.25 -10.72 -7.07
C ARG A 113 6.86 -9.34 -7.39
N ALA A 114 8.18 -9.21 -7.27
CA ALA A 114 8.89 -7.97 -7.61
C ALA A 114 8.87 -7.68 -9.12
N LEU A 115 9.17 -8.68 -9.96
CA LEU A 115 9.10 -8.52 -11.42
C LEU A 115 7.66 -8.27 -11.89
N GLN A 116 6.66 -8.89 -11.26
CA GLN A 116 5.25 -8.61 -11.53
C GLN A 116 4.89 -7.16 -11.24
N THR A 117 5.39 -6.61 -10.12
CA THR A 117 5.20 -5.20 -9.77
C THR A 117 5.78 -4.28 -10.85
N TRP A 118 7.03 -4.53 -11.26
CA TRP A 118 7.68 -3.75 -12.31
C TRP A 118 6.98 -3.91 -13.67
N ALA A 119 6.57 -5.12 -14.04
CA ALA A 119 5.86 -5.36 -15.29
C ALA A 119 4.54 -4.60 -15.35
N TYR A 120 3.81 -4.53 -14.23
CA TYR A 120 2.57 -3.77 -14.11
C TYR A 120 2.82 -2.26 -14.15
N ASP A 121 3.82 -1.76 -13.43
CA ASP A 121 4.18 -0.33 -13.42
C ASP A 121 4.55 0.17 -14.83
N PHE A 122 5.43 -0.55 -15.53
CA PHE A 122 5.80 -0.19 -16.90
C PHE A 122 4.69 -0.41 -17.92
N GLU A 123 3.71 -1.28 -17.64
CA GLU A 123 2.47 -1.35 -18.42
C GLU A 123 1.66 -0.04 -18.29
N GLN A 124 1.50 0.47 -17.07
CA GLN A 124 0.78 1.75 -16.85
C GLN A 124 1.55 2.93 -17.46
N ARG A 125 2.88 2.96 -17.31
CA ARG A 125 3.72 3.96 -17.97
C ARG A 125 3.55 3.91 -19.50
N GLY A 126 3.54 2.73 -20.09
CA GLY A 126 3.34 2.57 -21.53
C GLY A 126 1.99 3.10 -22.00
N LYS A 127 0.91 2.80 -21.26
CA LYS A 127 -0.43 3.34 -21.55
C LYS A 127 -0.48 4.86 -21.43
N TYR A 128 0.12 5.43 -20.38
CA TYR A 128 0.23 6.87 -20.23
C TYR A 128 0.96 7.50 -21.43
N GLU A 129 2.13 6.96 -21.79
CA GLU A 129 2.91 7.41 -22.95
C GLU A 129 2.10 7.36 -24.25
N ASP A 130 1.34 6.29 -24.48
CA ASP A 130 0.46 6.15 -25.64
C ASP A 130 -0.69 7.16 -25.64
N GLU A 131 -1.34 7.39 -24.48
CA GLU A 131 -2.47 8.31 -24.33
C GLU A 131 -2.08 9.78 -24.57
N ILE A 132 -0.88 10.19 -24.13
CA ILE A 132 -0.40 11.56 -24.32
C ILE A 132 0.47 11.74 -25.56
N GLY A 133 0.69 10.68 -26.35
CA GLY A 133 1.55 10.71 -27.53
C GLY A 133 3.02 11.03 -27.22
N HIS A 134 3.50 10.68 -26.02
CA HIS A 134 4.87 10.94 -25.59
C HIS A 134 5.75 9.70 -25.82
N ALA A 135 6.85 9.90 -26.56
CA ALA A 135 7.94 8.95 -26.63
C ALA A 135 9.19 9.55 -25.96
N PRO A 136 9.87 8.82 -25.07
CA PRO A 136 11.13 9.26 -24.52
C PRO A 136 12.22 9.25 -25.60
N GLU A 137 13.14 10.21 -25.54
CA GLU A 137 14.27 10.29 -26.47
C GLU A 137 15.32 9.20 -26.20
N PRO A 138 15.96 8.62 -27.23
CA PRO A 138 17.07 7.70 -27.04
C PRO A 138 18.19 8.32 -26.19
N PRO A 139 18.84 7.55 -25.28
CA PRO A 139 18.76 6.09 -25.13
C PRO A 139 17.66 5.61 -24.18
N ALA A 140 16.75 6.48 -23.74
CA ALA A 140 15.64 6.06 -22.87
C ALA A 140 14.66 5.18 -23.64
N LYS A 141 14.03 4.25 -22.91
CA LYS A 141 13.10 3.26 -23.47
C LYS A 141 11.67 3.53 -23.01
N ARG A 142 10.70 3.25 -23.87
CA ARG A 142 9.26 3.30 -23.58
C ARG A 142 8.90 2.34 -22.45
N GLY A 143 7.75 2.58 -21.83
CA GLY A 143 7.18 1.66 -20.84
C GLY A 143 7.00 0.25 -21.40
N SER A 144 6.47 0.13 -22.62
CA SER A 144 6.28 -1.16 -23.31
C SER A 144 7.59 -1.93 -23.51
N GLU A 145 8.67 -1.26 -23.90
CA GLU A 145 9.99 -1.87 -24.07
C GLU A 145 10.58 -2.32 -22.73
N ARG A 146 10.48 -1.48 -21.69
CA ARG A 146 10.92 -1.84 -20.33
C ARG A 146 10.16 -3.03 -19.77
N ARG A 147 8.86 -3.10 -20.00
CA ARG A 147 8.04 -4.28 -19.67
C ARG A 147 8.53 -5.52 -20.41
N GLY A 148 8.84 -5.41 -21.71
CA GLY A 148 9.43 -6.48 -22.50
C GLY A 148 10.73 -7.03 -21.89
N GLU A 149 11.64 -6.15 -21.45
CA GLU A 149 12.87 -6.55 -20.76
C GLU A 149 12.61 -7.32 -19.47
N ILE A 150 11.58 -6.95 -18.71
CA ILE A 150 11.22 -7.61 -17.45
C ILE A 150 10.71 -9.02 -17.70
N LEU A 151 9.85 -9.20 -18.72
CA LEU A 151 9.35 -10.52 -19.11
C LEU A 151 10.48 -11.41 -19.64
N GLN A 152 11.41 -10.85 -20.41
CA GLN A 152 12.58 -11.60 -20.87
C GLN A 152 13.47 -12.01 -19.69
N LEU A 153 13.75 -11.10 -18.75
CA LEU A 153 14.51 -11.42 -17.55
C LEU A 153 13.85 -12.53 -16.71
N ALA A 154 12.52 -12.52 -16.60
CA ALA A 154 11.80 -13.59 -15.91
C ALA A 154 12.03 -14.96 -16.58
N LYS A 155 12.00 -15.02 -17.92
CA LYS A 155 12.30 -16.24 -18.69
C LYS A 155 13.73 -16.70 -18.49
N ASP A 156 14.70 -15.79 -18.54
CA ASP A 156 16.12 -16.10 -18.39
C ASP A 156 16.41 -16.67 -16.98
N LEU A 157 15.64 -16.24 -15.97
CA LEU A 157 15.71 -16.74 -14.60
C LEU A 157 14.88 -18.02 -14.34
N GLY A 158 14.19 -18.55 -15.36
CA GLY A 158 13.31 -19.71 -15.20
C GLY A 158 12.05 -19.45 -14.36
N LEU A 159 11.67 -18.19 -14.19
CA LEU A 159 10.49 -17.79 -13.42
C LEU A 159 9.21 -17.93 -14.27
N PRO A 160 8.05 -18.21 -13.65
CA PRO A 160 6.80 -18.41 -14.37
C PRO A 160 6.31 -17.11 -15.05
N ASP A 161 6.52 -17.00 -16.36
CA ASP A 161 6.18 -15.82 -17.18
C ASP A 161 4.70 -15.43 -17.06
N ASN A 162 3.81 -16.43 -16.99
CA ASN A 162 2.37 -16.21 -16.82
C ASN A 162 2.00 -15.50 -15.51
N ARG A 163 2.85 -15.58 -14.48
CA ARG A 163 2.63 -14.85 -13.22
C ARG A 163 3.25 -13.47 -13.26
N VAL A 164 4.44 -13.32 -13.84
CA VAL A 164 5.12 -12.02 -13.96
C VAL A 164 4.32 -11.06 -14.85
N GLY A 165 3.79 -11.55 -15.98
CA GLY A 165 3.00 -10.74 -16.91
C GLY A 165 1.55 -10.49 -16.49
N ALA A 166 1.08 -11.10 -15.40
CA ALA A 166 -0.32 -11.00 -14.98
C ALA A 166 -0.61 -9.66 -14.29
N LYS A 167 -1.83 -9.15 -14.52
CA LYS A 167 -2.36 -7.97 -13.82
C LYS A 167 -2.26 -8.14 -12.30
N LEU A 168 -1.74 -7.12 -11.62
CA LEU A 168 -1.74 -7.08 -10.16
C LEU A 168 -3.14 -6.70 -9.66
N ASN A 169 -3.84 -7.64 -9.03
CA ASN A 169 -5.14 -7.41 -8.43
C ASN A 169 -4.98 -7.01 -6.96
N MET A 170 -5.44 -5.81 -6.60
CA MET A 170 -5.30 -5.26 -5.25
C MET A 170 -5.95 -6.12 -4.17
N VAL A 171 -7.16 -6.66 -4.43
CA VAL A 171 -7.87 -7.51 -3.47
C VAL A 171 -7.11 -8.81 -3.25
N ASP A 172 -6.61 -9.43 -4.33
CA ASP A 172 -5.86 -10.68 -4.22
C ASP A 172 -4.50 -10.46 -3.55
N MET A 173 -3.86 -9.32 -3.81
CA MET A 173 -2.61 -8.92 -3.15
C MET A 173 -2.81 -8.75 -1.64
N ILE A 174 -3.84 -8.00 -1.21
CA ILE A 174 -4.14 -7.80 0.22
C ILE A 174 -4.48 -9.13 0.89
N LYS A 175 -5.26 -10.00 0.24
CA LYS A 175 -5.58 -11.34 0.75
C LYS A 175 -4.31 -12.16 0.97
N ARG A 176 -3.46 -12.26 -0.05
CA ARG A 176 -2.22 -13.05 0.04
C ARG A 176 -1.24 -12.47 1.06
N ALA A 177 -1.13 -11.14 1.13
CA ALA A 177 -0.34 -10.48 2.16
C ALA A 177 -0.82 -10.85 3.57
N ALA A 178 -2.13 -10.87 3.79
CA ALA A 178 -2.73 -11.27 5.06
C ALA A 178 -2.47 -12.76 5.36
N GLU A 179 -2.70 -13.65 4.40
CA GLU A 179 -2.45 -15.09 4.53
C GLU A 179 -0.99 -15.37 4.90
N ASP A 180 -0.05 -14.78 4.17
CA ASP A 180 1.38 -14.99 4.41
C ASP A 180 1.85 -14.36 5.75
N ALA A 181 1.14 -13.35 6.25
CA ALA A 181 1.38 -12.75 7.57
C ALA A 181 0.66 -13.48 8.72
N GLY A 182 -0.13 -14.52 8.42
CA GLY A 182 -0.91 -15.26 9.42
C GLY A 182 -2.14 -14.50 9.94
N PHE A 183 -2.66 -13.53 9.18
CA PHE A 183 -3.88 -12.79 9.49
C PHE A 183 -5.10 -13.42 8.81
N THR A 184 -6.30 -13.11 9.31
CA THR A 184 -7.57 -13.47 8.65
C THR A 184 -7.76 -12.62 7.39
N PRO A 185 -7.75 -13.18 6.16
CA PRO A 185 -7.68 -12.37 4.94
C PRO A 185 -8.92 -11.51 4.67
N SER A 186 -10.09 -11.93 5.14
CA SER A 186 -11.34 -11.22 4.92
C SER A 186 -11.39 -9.86 5.64
N GLU A 187 -10.67 -9.71 6.75
CA GLU A 187 -10.75 -8.52 7.60
C GLU A 187 -10.08 -7.28 6.96
N PRO A 188 -8.80 -7.30 6.55
CA PRO A 188 -8.19 -6.16 5.86
C PRO A 188 -8.86 -5.89 4.50
N VAL A 189 -9.40 -6.91 3.84
CA VAL A 189 -10.16 -6.73 2.59
C VAL A 189 -11.49 -6.01 2.85
N ALA A 190 -12.19 -6.32 3.94
CA ALA A 190 -13.42 -5.62 4.32
C ALA A 190 -13.14 -4.15 4.64
N ALA A 191 -12.10 -3.86 5.42
CA ALA A 191 -11.66 -2.51 5.71
C ALA A 191 -11.29 -1.74 4.43
N TRP A 192 -10.54 -2.37 3.52
CA TRP A 192 -10.22 -1.79 2.21
C TRP A 192 -11.46 -1.49 1.36
N ARG A 193 -12.44 -2.42 1.31
CA ARG A 193 -13.69 -2.22 0.55
C ARG A 193 -14.52 -1.07 1.10
N MET A 194 -14.60 -0.96 2.42
CA MET A 194 -15.29 0.14 3.11
C MET A 194 -14.65 1.49 2.75
N ALA A 195 -13.33 1.62 2.93
CA ALA A 195 -12.64 2.86 2.60
C ALA A 195 -12.70 3.19 1.10
N SER A 196 -12.59 2.18 0.24
CA SER A 196 -12.77 2.33 -1.21
C SER A 196 -14.16 2.85 -1.57
N GLY A 197 -15.20 2.34 -0.89
CA GLY A 197 -16.55 2.84 -1.05
C GLY A 197 -16.68 4.33 -0.72
N PHE A 198 -16.10 4.79 0.39
CA PHE A 198 -16.09 6.21 0.75
C PHE A 198 -15.41 7.07 -0.32
N VAL A 199 -14.21 6.66 -0.74
CA VAL A 199 -13.41 7.39 -1.74
C VAL A 199 -14.12 7.52 -3.08
N HIS A 200 -14.90 6.51 -3.47
CA HIS A 200 -15.66 6.51 -4.73
C HIS A 200 -17.10 7.02 -4.59
N GLY A 201 -17.45 7.70 -3.48
CA GLY A 201 -18.76 8.31 -3.29
C GLY A 201 -19.91 7.29 -3.27
N ARG A 202 -19.64 6.05 -2.86
CA ARG A 202 -20.69 5.03 -2.74
C ARG A 202 -21.56 5.33 -1.52
N VAL A 203 -22.85 5.00 -1.62
CA VAL A 203 -23.82 5.29 -0.54
C VAL A 203 -23.68 4.31 0.62
N TRP A 204 -23.47 3.03 0.34
CA TRP A 204 -23.49 1.97 1.36
C TRP A 204 -22.49 2.14 2.53
N PRO A 205 -21.25 2.67 2.35
CA PRO A 205 -20.34 2.88 3.48
C PRO A 205 -20.87 3.93 4.44
N ASN A 206 -21.51 5.00 3.95
CA ASN A 206 -22.17 5.98 4.82
C ASN A 206 -23.29 5.33 5.66
N LEU A 207 -23.99 4.34 5.11
CA LEU A 207 -25.05 3.62 5.82
C LEU A 207 -24.52 2.57 6.82
N ARG A 208 -23.25 2.15 6.72
CA ARG A 208 -22.71 0.99 7.43
C ARG A 208 -21.47 1.28 8.28
N ALA A 209 -20.81 2.40 8.04
CA ALA A 209 -19.51 2.74 8.60
C ALA A 209 -19.38 4.25 8.93
N SER A 210 -20.51 4.91 9.12
CA SER A 210 -20.61 6.29 9.59
C SER A 210 -21.67 6.40 10.70
N GLU A 211 -21.63 7.48 11.46
CA GLU A 211 -22.61 7.77 12.51
C GLU A 211 -23.60 8.84 12.02
N PRO A 212 -24.92 8.59 12.08
CA PRO A 212 -25.91 9.58 11.72
C PRO A 212 -25.99 10.67 12.80
N THR A 213 -25.94 11.94 12.39
CA THR A 213 -26.05 13.10 13.30
C THR A 213 -27.32 13.92 13.09
N GLY A 214 -28.09 13.61 12.05
CA GLY A 214 -29.37 14.26 11.80
C GLY A 214 -29.99 13.79 10.49
N ALA A 215 -31.26 14.13 10.29
CA ALA A 215 -31.99 13.84 9.08
C ALA A 215 -32.93 15.00 8.72
N VAL A 216 -33.10 15.26 7.43
CA VAL A 216 -34.08 16.19 6.89
C VAL A 216 -35.06 15.39 6.05
N ALA A 217 -36.35 15.45 6.39
CA ALA A 217 -37.40 14.82 5.60
C ALA A 217 -37.47 15.46 4.22
N ILE A 218 -37.61 14.63 3.18
CA ILE A 218 -37.83 15.04 1.80
C ILE A 218 -38.96 14.19 1.22
N ASP A 219 -39.52 14.60 0.08
CA ASP A 219 -40.50 13.75 -0.59
C ASP A 219 -39.87 12.39 -0.95
N GLY A 220 -40.57 11.32 -0.59
CA GLY A 220 -40.09 9.94 -0.78
C GLY A 220 -38.92 9.49 0.12
N GLY A 221 -38.49 10.26 1.14
CA GLY A 221 -37.45 9.77 2.07
C GLY A 221 -36.85 10.81 3.03
N ALA A 222 -35.55 10.66 3.30
CA ALA A 222 -34.80 11.59 4.15
C ALA A 222 -33.37 11.77 3.66
N TRP A 223 -32.86 13.00 3.74
CA TRP A 223 -31.43 13.30 3.64
C TRP A 223 -30.79 13.14 5.01
N ILE A 224 -29.86 12.18 5.14
CA ILE A 224 -29.19 11.87 6.41
C ILE A 224 -27.81 12.56 6.42
N ARG A 225 -27.51 13.25 7.51
CA ARG A 225 -26.18 13.80 7.79
C ARG A 225 -25.36 12.76 8.54
N PHE A 226 -24.16 12.50 8.06
CA PHE A 226 -23.23 11.55 8.64
C PHE A 226 -21.96 12.24 9.14
N VAL A 227 -21.37 11.68 10.19
CA VAL A 227 -19.98 11.91 10.60
C VAL A 227 -19.20 10.60 10.55
N ILE A 228 -17.88 10.67 10.60
CA ILE A 228 -17.04 9.47 10.68
C ILE A 228 -17.36 8.70 11.95
N SER A 229 -17.36 7.37 11.83
CA SER A 229 -17.32 6.48 12.99
C SER A 229 -15.87 6.28 13.44
N ASP A 230 -15.57 6.66 14.68
CA ASP A 230 -14.25 6.45 15.30
C ASP A 230 -13.86 4.97 15.25
N GLU A 231 -14.79 4.06 15.54
CA GLU A 231 -14.58 2.61 15.48
C GLU A 231 -14.12 2.16 14.09
N LYS A 232 -14.77 2.63 13.02
CA LYS A 232 -14.43 2.22 11.64
C LYS A 232 -13.17 2.86 11.12
N LEU A 233 -12.89 4.08 11.56
CA LEU A 233 -11.60 4.71 11.31
C LEU A 233 -10.47 3.93 11.99
N ASP A 234 -10.67 3.51 13.24
CA ASP A 234 -9.69 2.77 14.02
C ASP A 234 -9.48 1.33 13.48
N GLU A 235 -10.53 0.71 12.93
CA GLU A 235 -10.47 -0.61 12.30
C GLU A 235 -9.52 -0.65 11.10
N ILE A 236 -9.59 0.34 10.19
CA ILE A 236 -8.65 0.39 9.07
C ILE A 236 -7.23 0.78 9.53
N ALA A 237 -7.10 1.65 10.55
CA ALA A 237 -5.82 2.01 11.13
C ALA A 237 -5.10 0.79 11.76
N LEU A 238 -5.85 -0.11 12.40
CA LEU A 238 -5.35 -1.40 12.90
C LEU A 238 -4.67 -2.21 11.78
N TRP A 239 -5.29 -2.30 10.60
CA TRP A 239 -4.73 -3.07 9.49
C TRP A 239 -3.50 -2.43 8.90
N CYS A 240 -3.46 -1.10 8.80
CA CYS A 240 -2.25 -0.36 8.47
C CYS A 240 -1.11 -0.66 9.46
N ASP A 241 -1.37 -0.57 10.78
CA ASP A 241 -0.39 -0.86 11.82
C ASP A 241 0.13 -2.30 11.74
N ARG A 242 -0.77 -3.28 11.58
CA ARG A 242 -0.42 -4.70 11.49
C ARG A 242 0.48 -4.99 10.28
N PHE A 243 0.11 -4.52 9.09
CA PHE A 243 0.94 -4.74 7.90
C PHE A 243 2.27 -4.00 7.97
N LEU A 244 2.30 -2.78 8.49
CA LEU A 244 3.53 -2.02 8.68
C LEU A 244 4.46 -2.73 9.68
N ALA A 245 3.94 -3.11 10.84
CA ALA A 245 4.70 -3.81 11.87
C ALA A 245 5.27 -5.14 11.36
N HIS A 246 4.45 -5.94 10.68
CA HIS A 246 4.86 -7.21 10.08
C HIS A 246 5.94 -7.01 9.02
N SER A 247 5.74 -6.04 8.12
CA SER A 247 6.70 -5.71 7.06
C SER A 247 8.06 -5.31 7.63
N LEU A 248 8.09 -4.46 8.67
CA LEU A 248 9.32 -4.04 9.33
C LEU A 248 10.05 -5.21 10.00
N ASP A 249 9.31 -6.14 10.63
CA ASP A 249 9.89 -7.32 11.24
C ASP A 249 10.49 -8.28 10.19
N VAL A 250 9.74 -8.61 9.14
CA VAL A 250 10.22 -9.49 8.06
C VAL A 250 11.38 -8.85 7.32
N TYR A 251 11.32 -7.54 7.03
CA TYR A 251 12.41 -6.81 6.41
C TYR A 251 13.67 -6.92 7.27
N ARG A 252 13.59 -6.60 8.58
CA ARG A 252 14.73 -6.68 9.51
C ARG A 252 15.36 -8.07 9.52
N LYS A 253 14.54 -9.11 9.65
CA LYS A 253 14.99 -10.51 9.64
C LYS A 253 15.73 -10.86 8.35
N ARG A 254 15.13 -10.55 7.19
CA ARG A 254 15.72 -10.89 5.87
C ARG A 254 16.92 -10.03 5.49
N ARG A 255 16.99 -8.79 6.00
CA ARG A 255 18.11 -7.86 5.80
C ARG A 255 19.40 -8.35 6.45
N GLN A 256 19.30 -9.17 7.50
CA GLN A 256 20.45 -9.67 8.27
C GLN A 256 20.68 -11.17 8.07
N ALA A 257 19.62 -11.94 7.76
CA ALA A 257 19.73 -13.38 7.58
C ALA A 257 20.67 -13.71 6.41
N PRO A 258 21.71 -14.54 6.62
CA PRO A 258 22.59 -14.98 5.55
C PRO A 258 21.81 -15.77 4.51
N ASP A 259 22.26 -15.68 3.27
CA ASP A 259 21.81 -16.57 2.21
C ASP A 259 22.35 -17.99 2.46
N TYR A 260 21.48 -18.99 2.58
CA TYR A 260 21.83 -20.40 2.64
C TYR A 260 21.47 -21.08 1.32
#